data_AF-A0A937SVA2-F1
#
_entry.id   AF-A0A937SVA2-F1
#
_cell.length_a   1.000
_cell.length_b   1.000
_cell.length_c   1.000
_cell.angle_alpha   90.00
_cell.angle_beta   90.00
_cell.angle_gamma   90.00
#
_symmetry.space_group_name_H-M   'P 1'
#
loop_
_entity.id
_entity.type
_entity.pdbx_description
1 polymer ?
#
loop_
_entity_poly.entity_id
_entity_poly.type
_entity_poly.pdbx_seq_one_letter_code
_entity_poly.pdbx_strand_id
1 'polypeptide(L)'
;MVKNQAEEIRSYLLAKIPVHPKNIVAKTSKAFVCSRTTVHRHLNRLLRDGKIIKSGTTRQAQYFLKTEKNKRILVPLKPGVEEDKVWKDNFSTDFEILPKNIQDICEYGFLEMLNNAIDHSEGTGVMIKTEWEPDSIRIFFRDDGVGIFRKIQNSLNLEDERESALHLSKGKFTTDRANHTGEGIFFTSRAFDIFHITSRGMSYMRTNEDWFVETTKDENVPGTGLIMKIALDSERKLQDIFAEYTEEDAEGMPKFDKTHILVQLSLLGDERFISRSQARRIGLGLEKFKHVVLDFKGISTVGQGFVDEVFRVFQSKHPRIKIKYTNANDDVRFMIERSLPTF
;
A
#
# COMPACT_ATOMS: atom_id res chain seq x y z
N MET A 1 -34.88 21.54 32.36
CA MET A 1 -33.85 21.15 31.37
C MET A 1 -34.48 21.15 29.98
N VAL A 2 -34.13 22.09 29.12
CA VAL A 2 -34.58 22.08 27.72
C VAL A 2 -33.92 20.86 27.05
N LYS A 3 -34.71 19.85 26.68
CA LYS A 3 -34.22 18.71 25.90
C LYS A 3 -33.65 19.23 24.60
N ASN A 4 -32.36 18.98 24.36
CA ASN A 4 -31.68 19.43 23.16
C ASN A 4 -32.16 18.57 21.98
N GLN A 5 -33.16 19.04 21.23
CA GLN A 5 -33.74 18.34 20.09
C GLN A 5 -32.66 17.88 19.08
N ALA A 6 -31.56 18.62 18.96
CA ALA A 6 -30.44 18.24 18.10
C ALA A 6 -29.71 16.97 18.59
N GLU A 7 -29.62 16.73 19.90
CA GLU A 7 -29.07 15.51 20.49
C GLU A 7 -30.02 14.33 20.32
N GLU A 8 -31.32 14.54 20.53
CA GLU A 8 -32.33 13.51 20.33
C GLU A 8 -32.36 13.01 18.87
N ILE A 9 -32.25 13.93 17.89
CA ILE A 9 -32.13 13.56 16.47
C ILE A 9 -30.87 12.70 16.23
N ARG A 10 -29.72 13.09 16.81
CA ARG A 10 -28.46 12.32 16.64
C ARG A 10 -28.54 10.94 17.29
N SER A 11 -29.08 10.84 18.50
CA SER A 11 -29.29 9.55 19.19
C SER A 11 -30.26 8.65 18.42
N TYR A 12 -31.34 9.22 17.88
CA TYR A 12 -32.27 8.48 17.02
C TYR A 12 -31.60 7.98 15.73
N LEU A 13 -30.80 8.83 15.07
CA LEU A 13 -30.05 8.45 13.88
C LEU A 13 -29.13 7.25 14.18
N LEU A 14 -28.33 7.31 15.24
CA LEU A 14 -27.45 6.21 15.64
C LEU A 14 -28.22 4.92 15.95
N ALA A 15 -29.36 5.01 16.63
CA ALA A 15 -30.17 3.85 16.95
C ALA A 15 -30.90 3.23 15.75
N LYS A 16 -31.21 4.01 14.71
CA LYS A 16 -32.01 3.56 13.56
C LYS A 16 -31.22 3.27 12.30
N ILE A 17 -29.99 3.77 12.19
CA ILE A 17 -29.08 3.48 11.05
C ILE A 17 -28.90 1.97 10.81
N PRO A 18 -28.65 1.12 11.83
CA PRO A 18 -28.48 -0.33 11.62
C PRO A 18 -29.70 -1.00 10.96
N VAL A 19 -30.90 -0.51 11.28
CA VAL A 19 -32.17 -1.08 10.80
C VAL A 19 -32.61 -0.45 9.47
N HIS A 20 -32.18 0.78 9.20
CA HIS A 20 -32.67 1.59 8.09
C HIS A 20 -31.56 2.29 7.29
N PRO A 21 -30.52 1.56 6.82
CA PRO A 21 -29.33 2.16 6.24
C PRO A 21 -29.60 2.98 4.96
N LYS A 22 -30.63 2.61 4.18
CA LYS A 22 -30.98 3.24 2.89
C LYS A 22 -32.00 4.39 2.99
N ASN A 23 -32.86 4.39 4.01
CA ASN A 23 -34.00 5.32 4.10
C ASN A 23 -34.03 6.12 5.41
N ILE A 24 -32.92 6.17 6.14
CA ILE A 24 -32.78 6.88 7.41
C ILE A 24 -33.19 8.35 7.31
N VAL A 25 -32.85 9.04 6.22
CA VAL A 25 -33.18 10.47 6.04
C VAL A 25 -34.70 10.70 6.05
N ALA A 26 -35.45 9.87 5.33
CA ALA A 26 -36.90 9.98 5.25
C ALA A 26 -37.56 9.63 6.59
N LYS A 27 -37.07 8.58 7.27
CA LYS A 27 -37.61 8.17 8.59
C LYS A 27 -37.37 9.21 9.67
N THR A 28 -36.16 9.76 9.76
CA THR A 28 -35.83 10.78 10.76
C THR A 28 -36.58 12.08 10.50
N SER A 29 -36.70 12.51 9.24
CA SER A 29 -37.49 13.70 8.86
C SER A 29 -38.96 13.57 9.29
N LYS A 30 -39.56 12.39 9.11
CA LYS A 30 -40.93 12.10 9.56
C LYS A 30 -41.04 12.04 11.09
N ALA A 31 -40.09 11.42 11.78
CA ALA A 31 -40.11 11.23 13.23
C ALA A 31 -39.97 12.55 14.02
N PHE A 32 -39.19 13.50 13.50
CA PHE A 32 -38.92 14.78 14.17
C PHE A 32 -39.60 15.99 13.52
N VAL A 33 -40.44 15.77 12.51
CA VAL A 33 -41.14 16.82 11.74
C VAL A 33 -40.16 17.92 11.29
N CYS A 34 -39.02 17.51 10.73
CA CYS A 34 -37.96 18.42 10.30
C CYS A 34 -37.62 18.22 8.82
N SER A 35 -37.03 19.23 8.19
CA SER A 35 -36.64 19.15 6.78
C SER A 35 -35.54 18.09 6.56
N ARG A 36 -35.51 17.48 5.37
CA ARG A 36 -34.41 16.58 4.97
C ARG A 36 -33.04 17.26 5.07
N THR A 37 -32.98 18.56 4.76
CA THR A 37 -31.74 19.36 4.88
C THR A 37 -31.24 19.43 6.33
N THR A 38 -32.14 19.51 7.31
CA THR A 38 -31.80 19.44 8.74
C THR A 38 -31.26 18.06 9.11
N VAL A 39 -31.87 16.97 8.63
CA VAL A 39 -31.36 15.61 8.85
C VAL A 39 -29.97 15.43 8.24
N HIS A 40 -29.74 15.90 7.01
CA HIS A 40 -28.42 15.85 6.37
C HIS A 40 -27.36 16.64 7.16
N ARG A 41 -27.73 17.77 7.78
CA ARG A 41 -26.81 18.51 8.65
C ARG A 41 -26.36 17.67 9.86
N HIS A 42 -27.27 16.91 10.47
CA HIS A 42 -26.94 16.01 11.57
C HIS A 42 -26.15 14.78 11.11
N LEU A 43 -26.48 14.19 9.97
CA LEU A 43 -25.69 13.10 9.37
C LEU A 43 -24.27 13.56 9.03
N ASN A 44 -24.11 14.72 8.42
CA ASN A 44 -22.79 15.30 8.14
C ASN A 44 -22.01 15.57 9.43
N ARG A 45 -22.69 15.97 10.51
CA ARG A 45 -22.04 16.07 11.82
C ARG A 45 -21.62 14.70 12.35
N LEU A 46 -22.48 13.69 12.30
CA LEU A 46 -22.13 12.32 12.73
C LEU A 46 -21.01 11.70 11.89
N LEU A 47 -20.95 12.01 10.59
CA LEU A 47 -19.83 11.65 9.70
C LEU A 47 -18.55 12.35 10.17
N ARG A 48 -18.56 13.67 10.36
CA ARG A 48 -17.38 14.41 10.88
C ARG A 48 -16.94 13.94 12.26
N ASP A 49 -17.89 13.62 13.12
CA ASP A 49 -17.64 13.09 14.47
C ASP A 49 -17.21 11.60 14.45
N GLY A 50 -17.11 10.98 13.27
CA GLY A 50 -16.63 9.61 13.08
C GLY A 50 -17.58 8.53 13.61
N LYS A 51 -18.84 8.85 13.91
CA LYS A 51 -19.81 7.89 14.49
C LYS A 51 -20.45 6.98 13.44
N ILE A 52 -20.53 7.46 12.21
CA ILE A 52 -21.13 6.76 11.08
C ILE A 52 -20.23 6.87 9.86
N ILE A 53 -20.44 5.97 8.91
CA ILE A 53 -19.83 6.01 7.57
C ILE A 53 -20.92 6.11 6.52
N LYS A 54 -20.57 6.61 5.34
CA LYS A 54 -21.48 6.72 4.19
C LYS A 54 -20.87 5.94 3.01
N SER A 55 -21.65 5.05 2.42
CA SER A 55 -21.31 4.45 1.12
C SER A 55 -22.17 5.05 0.00
N GLY A 56 -21.57 5.32 -1.15
CA GLY A 56 -22.23 5.86 -2.35
C GLY A 56 -22.36 7.39 -2.38
N THR A 57 -22.32 7.95 -3.58
CA THR A 57 -22.32 9.41 -3.82
C THR A 57 -23.71 9.97 -4.13
N THR A 58 -24.64 9.16 -4.65
CA THR A 58 -25.93 9.61 -5.21
C THR A 58 -27.14 9.25 -4.32
N ARG A 59 -28.35 9.20 -4.91
CA ARG A 59 -29.64 8.90 -4.25
C ARG A 59 -29.70 7.51 -3.60
N GLN A 60 -28.72 6.65 -3.86
CA GLN A 60 -28.57 5.32 -3.26
C GLN A 60 -27.61 5.28 -2.06
N ALA A 61 -27.17 6.45 -1.56
CA ALA A 61 -26.27 6.52 -0.43
C ALA A 61 -26.82 5.78 0.81
N GLN A 62 -25.96 5.00 1.45
CA GLN A 62 -26.27 4.21 2.63
C GLN A 62 -25.42 4.64 3.81
N TYR A 63 -25.99 4.62 5.01
CA TYR A 63 -25.28 4.96 6.25
C TYR A 63 -25.13 3.74 7.14
N PHE A 64 -23.99 3.60 7.81
CA PHE A 64 -23.71 2.49 8.74
C PHE A 64 -23.02 3.00 10.00
N LEU A 65 -23.15 2.29 11.12
CA LEU A 65 -22.36 2.59 12.31
C LEU A 65 -20.91 2.17 12.07
N LYS A 66 -19.95 3.03 12.43
CA LYS A 66 -18.51 2.73 12.32
C LYS A 66 -18.15 1.46 13.10
N THR A 67 -18.69 1.31 14.31
CA THR A 67 -18.39 0.19 15.21
C THR A 67 -18.88 -1.16 14.71
N GLU A 68 -19.93 -1.21 13.89
CA GLU A 68 -20.44 -2.47 13.34
C GLU A 68 -19.54 -3.02 12.22
N LYS A 69 -18.77 -2.15 11.56
CA LYS A 69 -17.92 -2.50 10.43
C LYS A 69 -16.46 -2.71 10.82
N ASN A 70 -16.02 -2.11 11.93
CA ASN A 70 -14.70 -2.36 12.48
C ASN A 70 -14.62 -3.80 12.98
N LYS A 71 -13.75 -4.60 12.37
CA LYS A 71 -13.52 -5.99 12.77
C LYS A 71 -12.09 -6.18 13.20
N ARG A 72 -11.89 -7.13 14.12
CA ARG A 72 -10.57 -7.60 14.54
C ARG A 72 -10.64 -9.11 14.70
N ILE A 73 -9.78 -9.82 14.00
CA ILE A 73 -9.62 -11.26 14.10
C ILE A 73 -8.16 -11.61 14.37
N LEU A 74 -7.94 -12.80 14.91
CA LEU A 74 -6.63 -13.41 15.01
C LEU A 74 -6.67 -14.70 14.18
N VAL A 75 -5.80 -14.79 13.19
CA VAL A 75 -5.68 -15.96 12.32
C VAL A 75 -4.43 -16.72 12.72
N PRO A 76 -4.54 -17.99 13.17
CA PRO A 76 -3.37 -18.82 13.45
C PRO A 76 -2.68 -19.19 12.14
N LEU A 77 -1.35 -19.03 12.05
CA LEU A 77 -0.58 -19.37 10.85
C LEU A 77 -0.18 -20.84 10.90
N LYS A 78 -1.12 -21.72 10.54
CA LYS A 78 -0.95 -23.17 10.51
C LYS A 78 -1.22 -23.72 9.11
N PRO A 79 -0.71 -24.92 8.77
CA PRO A 79 -1.02 -25.54 7.48
C PRO A 79 -2.53 -25.63 7.21
N GLY A 80 -2.94 -25.29 5.99
CA GLY A 80 -4.34 -25.35 5.55
C GLY A 80 -5.17 -24.10 5.85
N VAL A 81 -4.57 -23.01 6.30
CA VAL A 81 -5.23 -21.70 6.24
C VAL A 81 -5.22 -21.20 4.81
N GLU A 82 -6.40 -20.82 4.31
CA GLU A 82 -6.60 -20.27 2.97
C GLU A 82 -7.11 -18.84 3.11
N GLU A 83 -6.43 -17.90 2.47
CA GLU A 83 -6.65 -16.46 2.58
C GLU A 83 -8.03 -16.04 2.07
N ASP A 84 -8.52 -16.70 1.01
CA ASP A 84 -9.84 -16.47 0.42
C ASP A 84 -10.98 -16.84 1.37
N LYS A 85 -10.84 -17.96 2.11
CA LYS A 85 -11.80 -18.38 3.13
C LYS A 85 -11.82 -17.40 4.29
N VAL A 86 -10.65 -16.98 4.78
CA VAL A 86 -10.56 -15.98 5.85
C VAL A 86 -11.22 -14.68 5.41
N TRP A 87 -10.98 -14.20 4.19
CA TRP A 87 -11.62 -13.02 3.64
C TRP A 87 -13.14 -13.18 3.56
N LYS A 88 -13.60 -14.28 2.97
CA LYS A 88 -15.02 -14.57 2.77
C LYS A 88 -15.79 -14.61 4.07
N ASP A 89 -15.30 -15.37 5.05
CA ASP A 89 -16.01 -15.63 6.30
C ASP A 89 -16.03 -14.40 7.22
N ASN A 90 -15.01 -13.54 7.14
CA ASN A 90 -14.83 -12.46 8.11
C ASN A 90 -15.08 -11.07 7.56
N PHE A 91 -14.86 -10.80 6.28
CA PHE A 91 -14.82 -9.41 5.76
C PHE A 91 -15.67 -9.19 4.52
N SER A 92 -15.77 -10.15 3.59
CA SER A 92 -16.37 -9.96 2.26
C SER A 92 -17.70 -9.18 2.26
N THR A 93 -18.68 -9.62 3.05
CA THR A 93 -20.02 -9.00 3.14
C THR A 93 -19.97 -7.53 3.57
N ASP A 94 -18.98 -7.12 4.36
CA ASP A 94 -18.85 -5.72 4.75
C ASP A 94 -18.36 -4.83 3.61
N PHE A 95 -17.52 -5.37 2.74
CA PHE A 95 -16.94 -4.65 1.60
C PHE A 95 -17.86 -4.64 0.37
N GLU A 96 -18.87 -5.52 0.27
CA GLU A 96 -19.88 -5.51 -0.80
C GLU A 96 -20.66 -4.20 -0.92
N ILE A 97 -20.70 -3.38 0.14
CA ILE A 97 -21.36 -2.07 0.11
C ILE A 97 -20.56 -1.03 -0.68
N LEU A 98 -19.28 -1.28 -0.96
CA LEU A 98 -18.37 -0.32 -1.58
C LEU A 98 -18.49 -0.32 -3.10
N PRO A 99 -18.04 0.75 -3.77
CA PRO A 99 -17.78 0.72 -5.20
C PRO A 99 -16.90 -0.48 -5.57
N LYS A 100 -17.22 -1.13 -6.70
CA LYS A 100 -16.55 -2.38 -7.12
C LYS A 100 -15.03 -2.25 -7.22
N ASN A 101 -14.53 -1.12 -7.73
CA ASN A 101 -13.09 -0.87 -7.82
C ASN A 101 -12.40 -0.81 -6.45
N ILE A 102 -13.05 -0.26 -5.43
CA ILE A 102 -12.52 -0.20 -4.06
C ILE A 102 -12.61 -1.58 -3.41
N GLN A 103 -13.71 -2.32 -3.63
CA GLN A 103 -13.85 -3.70 -3.18
C GLN A 103 -12.72 -4.57 -3.74
N ASP A 104 -12.47 -4.48 -5.06
CA ASP A 104 -11.43 -5.26 -5.74
C ASP A 104 -10.03 -4.95 -5.18
N ILE A 105 -9.70 -3.66 -4.97
CA ILE A 105 -8.43 -3.25 -4.35
C ILE A 105 -8.30 -3.82 -2.93
N CYS A 106 -9.35 -3.71 -2.11
CA CYS A 106 -9.33 -4.19 -0.73
C CYS A 106 -9.18 -5.71 -0.66
N GLU A 107 -9.91 -6.44 -1.50
CA GLU A 107 -9.85 -7.89 -1.60
C GLU A 107 -8.46 -8.34 -2.06
N TYR A 108 -7.97 -7.82 -3.19
CA TYR A 108 -6.63 -8.14 -3.70
C TYR A 108 -5.54 -7.90 -2.65
N GLY A 109 -5.51 -6.71 -2.06
CA GLY A 109 -4.53 -6.39 -1.03
C GLY A 109 -4.65 -7.27 0.21
N PHE A 110 -5.87 -7.60 0.64
CA PHE A 110 -6.05 -8.50 1.78
C PHE A 110 -5.47 -9.89 1.50
N LEU A 111 -5.83 -10.48 0.35
CA LEU A 111 -5.42 -11.83 -0.02
C LEU A 111 -3.90 -11.91 -0.16
N GLU A 112 -3.29 -10.98 -0.92
CA GLU A 112 -1.84 -10.93 -1.10
C GLU A 112 -1.09 -10.79 0.24
N MET A 113 -1.58 -9.94 1.15
CA MET A 113 -0.87 -9.69 2.41
C MET A 113 -1.05 -10.84 3.41
N LEU A 114 -2.21 -11.49 3.44
CA LEU A 114 -2.42 -12.68 4.25
C LEU A 114 -1.60 -13.85 3.73
N ASN A 115 -1.55 -14.05 2.41
CA ASN A 115 -0.75 -15.11 1.80
C ASN A 115 0.74 -14.94 2.13
N ASN A 116 1.27 -13.71 1.99
CA ASN A 116 2.65 -13.40 2.43
C ASN A 116 2.89 -13.72 3.92
N ALA A 117 1.90 -13.46 4.80
CA ALA A 117 2.04 -13.80 6.22
C ALA A 117 2.06 -15.32 6.45
N ILE A 118 1.21 -16.07 5.74
CA ILE A 118 1.15 -17.54 5.79
C ILE A 118 2.48 -18.15 5.35
N ASP A 119 3.02 -17.71 4.22
CA ASP A 119 4.17 -18.39 3.60
C ASP A 119 5.53 -17.91 4.10
N HIS A 120 5.60 -16.67 4.60
CA HIS A 120 6.90 -16.03 4.82
C HIS A 120 7.12 -15.47 6.22
N SER A 121 6.10 -15.34 7.08
CA SER A 121 6.31 -14.75 8.41
C SER A 121 7.15 -15.62 9.33
N GLU A 122 7.04 -16.96 9.22
CA GLU A 122 7.55 -17.93 10.21
C GLU A 122 6.97 -17.71 11.63
N GLY A 123 5.89 -16.95 11.73
CA GLY A 123 5.17 -16.68 12.97
C GLY A 123 4.13 -17.74 13.31
N THR A 124 3.43 -17.54 14.42
CA THR A 124 2.34 -18.41 14.89
C THR A 124 0.96 -17.83 14.60
N GLY A 125 0.86 -16.53 14.35
CA GLY A 125 -0.42 -15.88 14.13
C GLY A 125 -0.30 -14.50 13.48
N VAL A 126 -1.39 -14.08 12.84
CA VAL A 126 -1.55 -12.73 12.31
C VAL A 126 -2.85 -12.11 12.83
N MET A 127 -2.72 -10.95 13.46
CA MET A 127 -3.85 -10.12 13.84
C MET A 127 -4.25 -9.28 12.65
N ILE A 128 -5.51 -9.37 12.25
CA ILE A 128 -6.06 -8.59 11.14
C ILE A 128 -7.18 -7.72 11.67
N LYS A 129 -7.15 -6.43 11.30
CA LYS A 129 -8.17 -5.46 11.72
C LYS A 129 -8.58 -4.59 10.56
N THR A 130 -9.87 -4.24 10.50
CA THR A 130 -10.39 -3.18 9.64
C THR A 130 -10.87 -2.01 10.47
N GLU A 131 -10.56 -0.80 10.02
CA GLU A 131 -11.12 0.43 10.55
C GLU A 131 -11.78 1.21 9.44
N TRP A 132 -13.07 1.45 9.60
CA TRP A 132 -13.87 2.23 8.65
C TRP A 132 -13.90 3.69 9.12
N GLU A 133 -13.42 4.59 8.29
CA GLU A 133 -13.46 6.03 8.51
C GLU A 133 -14.57 6.64 7.64
N PRO A 134 -15.01 7.88 7.93
CA PRO A 134 -16.06 8.53 7.15
C PRO A 134 -15.74 8.66 5.65
N ASP A 135 -14.46 8.74 5.30
CA ASP A 135 -13.93 9.02 3.97
C ASP A 135 -12.96 7.94 3.45
N SER A 136 -12.63 6.93 4.26
CA SER A 136 -11.59 5.96 3.93
C SER A 136 -11.74 4.67 4.72
N ILE A 137 -11.02 3.63 4.32
CA ILE A 137 -10.91 2.36 5.04
C ILE A 137 -9.43 2.08 5.28
N ARG A 138 -9.12 1.54 6.45
CA ARG A 138 -7.81 1.01 6.80
C ARG A 138 -7.89 -0.48 7.07
N ILE A 139 -6.96 -1.23 6.51
CA ILE A 139 -6.74 -2.65 6.80
C ILE A 139 -5.38 -2.77 7.46
N PHE A 140 -5.34 -3.45 8.60
CA PHE A 140 -4.15 -3.65 9.41
C PHE A 140 -3.83 -5.14 9.46
N PHE A 141 -2.55 -5.46 9.30
CA PHE A 141 -2.00 -6.77 9.60
C PHE A 141 -0.89 -6.62 10.63
N ARG A 142 -0.79 -7.57 11.55
CA ARG A 142 0.33 -7.70 12.48
C ARG A 142 0.63 -9.16 12.73
N ASP A 143 1.70 -9.68 12.15
CA ASP A 143 2.22 -11.00 12.50
C ASP A 143 3.22 -10.93 13.66
N ASP A 144 3.54 -12.09 14.22
CA ASP A 144 4.52 -12.29 15.30
C ASP A 144 5.80 -12.99 14.82
N GLY A 145 6.06 -12.97 13.51
CA GLY A 145 7.13 -13.69 12.86
C GLY A 145 8.52 -13.02 12.90
N VAL A 146 9.38 -13.43 11.97
CA VAL A 146 10.79 -12.97 11.89
C VAL A 146 10.91 -11.48 11.51
N GLY A 147 9.91 -10.94 10.80
CA GLY A 147 9.92 -9.59 10.26
C GLY A 147 10.43 -9.53 8.81
N ILE A 148 9.67 -8.86 7.95
CA ILE A 148 9.89 -8.85 6.50
C ILE A 148 11.27 -8.34 6.09
N PHE A 149 11.76 -7.27 6.72
CA PHE A 149 13.06 -6.71 6.34
C PHE A 149 14.21 -7.61 6.75
N ARG A 150 14.14 -8.19 7.95
CA ARG A 150 15.14 -9.16 8.40
C ARG A 150 15.18 -10.38 7.50
N LYS A 151 14.01 -10.86 7.07
CA LYS A 151 13.88 -11.96 6.13
C LYS A 151 14.58 -11.65 4.81
N ILE A 152 14.31 -10.48 4.22
CA ILE A 152 14.94 -10.03 2.97
C ILE A 152 16.46 -9.88 3.14
N GLN A 153 16.90 -9.24 4.22
CA GLN A 153 18.32 -9.07 4.55
C GLN A 153 19.04 -10.41 4.55
N ASN A 154 18.51 -11.39 5.30
CA ASN A 154 19.10 -12.72 5.39
C ASN A 154 19.11 -13.44 4.04
N SER A 155 18.02 -13.36 3.26
CA SER A 155 17.89 -14.05 1.98
C SER A 155 18.78 -13.49 0.87
N LEU A 156 19.10 -12.20 0.92
CA LEU A 156 20.00 -11.54 -0.03
C LEU A 156 21.42 -11.35 0.52
N ASN A 157 21.69 -11.79 1.76
CA ASN A 157 22.94 -11.58 2.47
C ASN A 157 23.39 -10.11 2.44
N LEU A 158 22.44 -9.20 2.73
CA LEU A 158 22.69 -7.75 2.73
C LEU A 158 23.43 -7.36 4.01
N GLU A 159 24.44 -6.49 3.87
CA GLU A 159 25.22 -5.97 4.99
C GLU A 159 24.34 -5.16 5.96
N ASP A 160 23.37 -4.42 5.42
CA ASP A 160 22.48 -3.54 6.17
C ASP A 160 21.01 -3.89 5.89
N GLU A 161 20.19 -3.98 6.95
CA GLU A 161 18.77 -4.30 6.83
C GLU A 161 17.99 -3.23 6.04
N ARG A 162 18.44 -1.97 6.07
CA ARG A 162 17.81 -0.84 5.36
C ARG A 162 17.78 -1.04 3.84
N GLU A 163 18.74 -1.79 3.30
CA GLU A 163 18.75 -2.14 1.88
C GLU A 163 17.55 -3.02 1.47
N SER A 164 16.93 -3.70 2.43
CA SER A 164 15.74 -4.52 2.18
C SER A 164 14.57 -3.69 1.65
N ALA A 165 14.43 -2.44 2.07
CA ALA A 165 13.36 -1.56 1.61
C ALA A 165 13.51 -1.23 0.11
N LEU A 166 14.74 -1.02 -0.36
CA LEU A 166 15.04 -0.87 -1.78
C LEU A 166 14.62 -2.12 -2.56
N HIS A 167 14.96 -3.31 -2.08
CA HIS A 167 14.59 -4.57 -2.73
C HIS A 167 13.08 -4.80 -2.77
N LEU A 168 12.38 -4.47 -1.68
CA LEU A 168 10.93 -4.53 -1.62
C LEU A 168 10.27 -3.61 -2.65
N SER A 169 10.82 -2.40 -2.81
CA SER A 169 10.28 -1.39 -3.71
C SER A 169 10.39 -1.76 -5.20
N LYS A 170 11.39 -2.58 -5.56
CA LYS A 170 11.66 -3.04 -6.94
C LYS A 170 10.61 -4.03 -7.44
N GLY A 171 10.05 -4.87 -6.57
CA GLY A 171 9.20 -6.00 -6.95
C GLY A 171 9.99 -7.20 -7.50
N LYS A 172 9.28 -8.28 -7.88
CA LYS A 172 9.86 -9.57 -8.32
C LYS A 172 10.84 -10.19 -7.32
N PHE A 173 10.67 -9.86 -6.03
CA PHE A 173 11.44 -10.47 -4.96
C PHE A 173 10.55 -11.48 -4.24
N THR A 174 11.06 -12.71 -4.14
CA THR A 174 10.45 -13.80 -3.38
C THR A 174 11.57 -14.73 -2.92
N THR A 175 11.39 -15.31 -1.73
CA THR A 175 12.24 -16.39 -1.21
C THR A 175 11.79 -17.77 -1.70
N ASP A 176 10.60 -17.86 -2.30
CA ASP A 176 10.03 -19.07 -2.89
C ASP A 176 9.49 -18.78 -4.29
N ARG A 177 10.34 -19.03 -5.30
CA ARG A 177 10.02 -18.80 -6.71
C ARG A 177 9.11 -19.87 -7.31
N ALA A 178 8.96 -21.01 -6.66
CA ALA A 178 8.10 -22.08 -7.17
C ALA A 178 6.63 -21.74 -6.96
N ASN A 179 6.33 -21.07 -5.85
CA ASN A 179 4.95 -20.75 -5.45
C ASN A 179 4.59 -19.27 -5.58
N HIS A 180 5.57 -18.35 -5.63
CA HIS A 180 5.30 -16.91 -5.70
C HIS A 180 6.06 -16.18 -6.82
N THR A 181 5.39 -15.19 -7.41
CA THR A 181 5.98 -14.30 -8.42
C THR A 181 6.78 -13.14 -7.80
N GLY A 182 6.52 -12.82 -6.52
CA GLY A 182 7.12 -11.68 -5.82
C GLY A 182 6.51 -10.33 -6.23
N GLU A 183 5.26 -10.34 -6.71
CA GLU A 183 4.56 -9.17 -7.25
C GLU A 183 3.55 -8.56 -6.27
N GLY A 184 3.02 -9.36 -5.34
CA GLY A 184 1.94 -8.98 -4.43
C GLY A 184 2.17 -7.68 -3.68
N ILE A 185 3.30 -7.56 -2.96
CA ILE A 185 3.62 -6.34 -2.22
C ILE A 185 3.82 -5.15 -3.16
N PHE A 186 4.43 -5.36 -4.32
CA PHE A 186 4.70 -4.29 -5.28
C PHE A 186 3.40 -3.64 -5.78
N PHE A 187 2.43 -4.45 -6.22
CA PHE A 187 1.15 -3.97 -6.72
C PHE A 187 0.24 -3.49 -5.60
N THR A 188 0.19 -4.21 -4.47
CA THR A 188 -0.60 -3.79 -3.31
C THR A 188 -0.15 -2.42 -2.81
N SER A 189 1.16 -2.16 -2.73
CA SER A 189 1.67 -0.85 -2.30
C SER A 189 1.30 0.31 -3.23
N ARG A 190 0.94 0.01 -4.48
CA ARG A 190 0.49 0.97 -5.51
C ARG A 190 -1.02 1.10 -5.62
N ALA A 191 -1.77 0.12 -5.11
CA ALA A 191 -3.22 0.12 -5.10
C ALA A 191 -3.82 0.99 -4.00
N PHE A 192 -3.15 1.07 -2.85
CA PHE A 192 -3.60 1.86 -1.71
C PHE A 192 -2.99 3.27 -1.70
N ASP A 193 -3.70 4.21 -1.09
CA ASP A 193 -3.25 5.60 -0.93
C ASP A 193 -2.14 5.72 0.11
N ILE A 194 -2.17 4.84 1.11
CA ILE A 194 -1.08 4.62 2.06
C ILE A 194 -0.83 3.12 2.16
N PHE A 195 0.42 2.73 2.01
CA PHE A 195 0.91 1.39 2.30
C PHE A 195 2.12 1.52 3.21
N HIS A 196 2.00 1.07 4.45
CA HIS A 196 3.01 1.30 5.48
C HIS A 196 3.37 0.01 6.20
N ILE A 197 4.61 -0.43 6.02
CA ILE A 197 5.20 -1.59 6.69
C ILE A 197 6.07 -1.11 7.85
N THR A 198 5.94 -1.78 8.99
CA THR A 198 6.79 -1.60 10.17
C THR A 198 7.30 -2.94 10.64
N SER A 199 8.60 -3.06 10.91
CA SER A 199 9.18 -4.31 11.41
C SER A 199 10.50 -3.99 12.11
N ARG A 200 10.63 -4.38 13.37
CA ARG A 200 11.89 -4.33 14.16
C ARG A 200 12.64 -2.99 14.07
N GLY A 201 11.95 -1.89 14.32
CA GLY A 201 12.58 -0.57 14.27
C GLY A 201 12.76 -0.02 12.85
N MET A 202 12.33 -0.68 11.79
CA MET A 202 12.28 -0.08 10.45
C MET A 202 10.85 0.18 9.97
N SER A 203 10.68 1.29 9.25
CA SER A 203 9.43 1.78 8.68
C SER A 203 9.64 2.02 7.18
N TYR A 204 8.80 1.40 6.34
CA TYR A 204 8.69 1.68 4.91
C TYR A 204 7.28 2.14 4.61
N MET A 205 7.10 3.39 4.18
CA MET A 205 5.81 3.95 3.82
C MET A 205 5.82 4.40 2.36
N ARG A 206 4.79 3.99 1.63
CA ARG A 206 4.48 4.53 0.31
C ARG A 206 3.14 5.23 0.38
N THR A 207 3.11 6.48 -0.09
CA THR A 207 1.88 7.23 -0.36
C THR A 207 1.69 7.42 -1.86
N ASN A 208 0.62 8.08 -2.27
CA ASN A 208 0.42 8.49 -3.67
C ASN A 208 1.51 9.43 -4.19
N GLU A 209 2.11 10.23 -3.30
CA GLU A 209 3.02 11.34 -3.67
C GLU A 209 4.47 11.03 -3.34
N ASP A 210 4.73 10.17 -2.36
CA ASP A 210 6.07 10.01 -1.81
C ASP A 210 6.34 8.67 -1.15
N TRP A 211 7.63 8.36 -1.02
CA TRP A 211 8.13 7.12 -0.43
C TRP A 211 9.09 7.47 0.72
N PHE A 212 8.87 6.86 1.88
CA PHE A 212 9.63 7.14 3.09
C PHE A 212 10.21 5.85 3.65
N VAL A 213 11.47 5.90 4.06
CA VAL A 213 12.12 4.87 4.87
C VAL A 213 12.74 5.52 6.09
N GLU A 214 12.37 5.04 7.27
CA GLU A 214 12.83 5.57 8.54
C GLU A 214 13.19 4.45 9.50
N THR A 215 14.21 4.68 10.32
CA THR A 215 14.48 3.87 11.50
C THR A 215 13.78 4.48 12.71
N THR A 216 12.90 3.69 13.33
CA THR A 216 12.15 4.00 14.54
C THR A 216 12.80 3.35 15.76
N LYS A 217 12.51 3.87 16.96
CA LYS A 217 13.11 3.37 18.22
C LYS A 217 12.59 2.00 18.68
N ASP A 218 11.61 1.42 17.98
CA ASP A 218 10.88 0.23 18.40
C ASP A 218 11.51 -1.06 17.86
N GLU A 219 12.80 -1.26 18.15
CA GLU A 219 13.63 -2.35 17.60
C GLU A 219 13.24 -3.74 18.12
N ASN A 220 12.53 -3.80 19.25
CA ASN A 220 12.27 -5.04 19.98
C ASN A 220 10.90 -5.68 19.71
N VAL A 221 10.05 -5.08 18.88
CA VAL A 221 8.74 -5.69 18.59
C VAL A 221 8.89 -6.67 17.41
N PRO A 222 8.71 -7.98 17.64
CA PRO A 222 8.84 -8.98 16.58
C PRO A 222 7.71 -8.86 15.54
N GLY A 223 7.91 -9.56 14.42
CA GLY A 223 6.98 -9.64 13.31
C GLY A 223 6.91 -8.40 12.42
N THR A 224 5.96 -8.44 11.50
CA THR A 224 5.68 -7.35 10.56
C THR A 224 4.30 -6.75 10.86
N GLY A 225 4.26 -5.43 11.00
CA GLY A 225 3.04 -4.64 10.95
C GLY A 225 2.84 -4.05 9.56
N LEU A 226 1.60 -4.07 9.07
CA LEU A 226 1.22 -3.44 7.82
C LEU A 226 -0.06 -2.62 8.00
N ILE A 227 -0.09 -1.44 7.39
CA ILE A 227 -1.29 -0.60 7.25
C ILE A 227 -1.51 -0.34 5.77
N MET A 228 -2.71 -0.62 5.30
CA MET A 228 -3.19 -0.26 3.97
C MET A 228 -4.39 0.68 4.13
N LYS A 229 -4.36 1.85 3.49
CA LYS A 229 -5.47 2.83 3.53
C LYS A 229 -5.90 3.21 2.12
N ILE A 230 -7.21 3.23 1.89
CA ILE A 230 -7.81 3.71 0.64
C ILE A 230 -8.99 4.63 0.92
N ALA A 231 -9.10 5.72 0.17
CA ALA A 231 -10.23 6.63 0.19
C ALA A 231 -11.48 6.00 -0.43
N LEU A 232 -12.65 6.29 0.14
CA LEU A 232 -13.96 5.76 -0.29
C LEU A 232 -14.46 6.35 -1.61
N ASP A 233 -13.83 7.42 -2.09
CA ASP A 233 -14.08 8.08 -3.38
C ASP A 233 -12.94 7.85 -4.39
N SER A 234 -12.01 6.95 -4.11
CA SER A 234 -10.93 6.60 -5.05
C SER A 234 -11.49 6.09 -6.38
N GLU A 235 -11.02 6.66 -7.48
CA GLU A 235 -11.34 6.22 -8.85
C GLU A 235 -10.37 5.16 -9.37
N ARG A 236 -9.34 4.81 -8.59
CA ARG A 236 -8.30 3.85 -8.99
C ARG A 236 -8.90 2.48 -9.27
N LYS A 237 -8.37 1.81 -10.30
CA LYS A 237 -8.71 0.43 -10.65
C LYS A 237 -7.44 -0.41 -10.68
N LEU A 238 -7.49 -1.65 -10.18
CA LEU A 238 -6.35 -2.56 -10.19
C LEU A 238 -5.81 -2.79 -11.61
N GLN A 239 -6.70 -2.87 -12.59
CA GLN A 239 -6.34 -3.09 -13.99
C GLN A 239 -5.42 -1.99 -14.53
N ASP A 240 -5.69 -0.73 -14.17
CA ASP A 240 -4.88 0.41 -14.61
C ASP A 240 -3.47 0.35 -13.99
N ILE A 241 -3.37 -0.10 -12.74
CA ILE A 241 -2.09 -0.30 -12.06
C ILE A 241 -1.32 -1.44 -12.70
N PHE A 242 -1.95 -2.60 -12.94
CA PHE A 242 -1.29 -3.72 -13.59
C PHE A 242 -0.77 -3.30 -14.97
N ALA A 243 -1.62 -2.68 -15.80
CA ALA A 243 -1.27 -2.20 -17.12
C ALA A 243 -0.11 -1.20 -17.13
N GLU A 244 0.10 -0.42 -16.06
CA GLU A 244 1.22 0.51 -15.97
C GLU A 244 2.58 -0.20 -15.91
N TYR A 245 2.63 -1.43 -15.39
CA TYR A 245 3.86 -2.18 -15.13
C TYR A 245 3.98 -3.49 -15.91
N THR A 246 2.94 -3.89 -16.64
CA THR A 246 2.96 -5.06 -17.52
C THR A 246 3.19 -4.66 -18.98
N GLU A 247 3.95 -5.48 -19.69
CA GLU A 247 4.07 -5.44 -21.15
C GLU A 247 3.76 -6.84 -21.70
N GLU A 248 3.20 -6.91 -22.92
CA GLU A 248 3.00 -8.18 -23.60
C GLU A 248 4.37 -8.78 -23.99
N ASP A 249 4.55 -10.07 -23.72
CA ASP A 249 5.70 -10.82 -24.21
C ASP A 249 5.54 -11.24 -25.68
N ALA A 250 6.46 -12.07 -26.20
CA ALA A 250 6.46 -12.46 -27.61
C ALA A 250 5.22 -13.31 -27.98
N GLU A 251 4.58 -13.90 -26.99
CA GLU A 251 3.39 -14.73 -27.09
C GLU A 251 2.09 -13.94 -26.81
N GLY A 252 2.19 -12.62 -26.57
CA GLY A 252 1.06 -11.75 -26.27
C GLY A 252 0.57 -11.85 -24.81
N MET A 253 1.33 -12.49 -23.92
CA MET A 253 0.96 -12.64 -22.51
C MET A 253 1.43 -11.42 -21.71
N PRO A 254 0.55 -10.78 -20.89
CA PRO A 254 0.95 -9.67 -20.05
C PRO A 254 1.96 -10.13 -19.00
N LYS A 255 3.12 -9.48 -18.95
CA LYS A 255 4.18 -9.79 -18.01
C LYS A 255 4.63 -8.53 -17.28
N PHE A 256 4.66 -8.58 -15.94
CA PHE A 256 5.24 -7.51 -15.14
C PHE A 256 6.71 -7.39 -15.53
N ASP A 257 7.10 -6.36 -16.27
CA ASP A 257 8.46 -6.23 -16.82
C ASP A 257 9.01 -4.80 -16.67
N LYS A 258 8.25 -3.93 -16.03
CA LYS A 258 8.62 -2.55 -15.69
C LYS A 258 8.67 -2.35 -14.19
N THR A 259 9.69 -1.65 -13.70
CA THR A 259 9.77 -1.21 -12.30
C THR A 259 10.08 0.28 -12.20
N HIS A 260 9.63 0.89 -11.10
CA HIS A 260 9.87 2.29 -10.74
C HIS A 260 10.51 2.30 -9.37
N ILE A 261 11.66 2.95 -9.22
CA ILE A 261 12.47 2.90 -8.00
C ILE A 261 12.88 4.32 -7.61
N LEU A 262 12.53 4.72 -6.39
CA LEU A 262 13.11 5.91 -5.79
C LEU A 262 14.56 5.64 -5.39
N VAL A 263 15.50 6.29 -6.07
CA VAL A 263 16.94 6.11 -5.87
C VAL A 263 17.35 6.46 -4.44
N GLN A 264 16.66 7.40 -3.80
CA GLN A 264 16.84 7.76 -2.39
C GLN A 264 16.76 6.56 -1.43
N LEU A 265 16.01 5.51 -1.77
CA LEU A 265 15.89 4.31 -0.95
C LEU A 265 17.20 3.51 -0.82
N SER A 266 18.20 3.75 -1.67
CA SER A 266 19.49 3.06 -1.57
C SER A 266 20.51 3.78 -0.70
N LEU A 267 20.15 4.92 -0.08
CA LEU A 267 21.03 5.63 0.85
C LEU A 267 21.06 4.93 2.21
N LEU A 268 22.27 4.79 2.77
CA LEU A 268 22.47 4.36 4.15
C LEU A 268 23.13 5.48 4.95
N GLY A 269 22.49 5.92 6.03
CA GLY A 269 23.02 7.00 6.89
C GLY A 269 23.24 8.30 6.11
N ASP A 270 24.40 8.94 6.30
CA ASP A 270 24.78 10.21 5.68
C ASP A 270 25.49 10.04 4.32
N GLU A 271 25.33 8.88 3.68
CA GLU A 271 25.91 8.62 2.37
C GLU A 271 25.45 9.63 1.30
N ARG A 272 26.33 9.86 0.31
CA ARG A 272 26.01 10.59 -0.94
C ARG A 272 26.19 9.65 -2.13
N PHE A 273 25.42 9.82 -3.20
CA PHE A 273 25.44 8.99 -4.42
C PHE A 273 26.70 9.17 -5.29
N ILE A 274 27.88 8.85 -4.77
CA ILE A 274 29.16 9.11 -5.45
C ILE A 274 29.80 7.81 -5.95
N SER A 275 29.63 6.71 -5.21
CA SER A 275 30.43 5.50 -5.40
C SER A 275 29.79 4.50 -6.37
N ARG A 276 30.63 3.64 -6.96
CA ARG A 276 30.16 2.48 -7.76
C ARG A 276 29.47 1.43 -6.89
N SER A 277 29.84 1.28 -5.62
CA SER A 277 29.18 0.31 -4.74
C SER A 277 27.72 0.67 -4.51
N GLN A 278 27.39 1.95 -4.34
CA GLN A 278 26.01 2.44 -4.26
C GLN A 278 25.21 2.13 -5.52
N ALA A 279 25.79 2.41 -6.69
CA ALA A 279 25.16 2.08 -7.97
C ALA A 279 24.89 0.57 -8.13
N ARG A 280 25.81 -0.30 -7.69
CA ARG A 280 25.60 -1.75 -7.73
C ARG A 280 24.45 -2.22 -6.83
N ARG A 281 24.23 -1.59 -5.68
CA ARG A 281 23.07 -1.88 -4.80
C ARG A 281 21.74 -1.59 -5.51
N ILE A 282 21.68 -0.49 -6.25
CA ILE A 282 20.52 -0.19 -7.09
C ILE A 282 20.38 -1.23 -8.20
N GLY A 283 21.47 -1.57 -8.89
CA GLY A 283 21.48 -2.54 -9.99
C GLY A 283 21.04 -3.96 -9.60
N LEU A 284 21.28 -4.38 -8.36
CA LEU A 284 20.96 -5.74 -7.91
C LEU A 284 19.47 -6.06 -8.03
N GLY A 285 19.13 -7.09 -8.81
CA GLY A 285 17.76 -7.55 -9.06
C GLY A 285 17.07 -6.87 -10.24
N LEU A 286 17.68 -5.83 -10.84
CA LEU A 286 17.11 -5.13 -11.99
C LEU A 286 17.19 -5.94 -13.27
N GLU A 287 18.06 -6.94 -13.32
CA GLU A 287 18.19 -7.87 -14.45
C GLU A 287 16.92 -8.68 -14.74
N LYS A 288 15.96 -8.67 -13.81
CA LYS A 288 14.64 -9.30 -13.95
C LYS A 288 13.62 -8.46 -14.72
N PHE A 289 13.94 -7.21 -15.05
CA PHE A 289 13.04 -6.26 -15.71
C PHE A 289 13.55 -5.91 -17.10
N LYS A 290 12.63 -5.55 -18.00
CA LYS A 290 12.98 -4.95 -19.30
C LYS A 290 13.00 -3.43 -19.23
N HIS A 291 12.20 -2.84 -18.35
CA HIS A 291 12.06 -1.39 -18.21
C HIS A 291 12.31 -0.97 -16.76
N VAL A 292 13.27 -0.09 -16.55
CA VAL A 292 13.62 0.43 -15.23
C VAL A 292 13.49 1.94 -15.28
N VAL A 293 12.70 2.51 -14.36
CA VAL A 293 12.65 3.95 -14.14
C VAL A 293 13.29 4.26 -12.79
N LEU A 294 14.37 5.04 -12.85
CA LEU A 294 15.10 5.55 -11.67
C LEU A 294 14.61 6.96 -11.34
N ASP A 295 13.98 7.11 -10.20
CA ASP A 295 13.47 8.39 -9.71
C ASP A 295 14.51 9.06 -8.79
N PHE A 296 14.98 10.24 -9.22
CA PHE A 296 16.00 11.02 -8.53
C PHE A 296 15.41 12.13 -7.64
N LYS A 297 14.11 12.09 -7.33
CA LYS A 297 13.46 13.02 -6.40
C LYS A 297 14.24 13.07 -5.08
N GLY A 298 14.46 14.27 -4.56
CA GLY A 298 15.17 14.50 -3.30
C GLY A 298 16.70 14.36 -3.37
N ILE A 299 17.27 14.04 -4.54
CA ILE A 299 18.72 13.88 -4.71
C ILE A 299 19.33 15.21 -5.17
N SER A 300 20.29 15.73 -4.39
CA SER A 300 20.99 16.97 -4.73
C SER A 300 21.99 16.78 -5.86
N THR A 301 22.81 15.72 -5.81
CA THR A 301 23.82 15.44 -6.82
C THR A 301 24.19 13.96 -6.85
N VAL A 302 24.80 13.52 -7.95
CA VAL A 302 25.38 12.18 -8.12
C VAL A 302 26.81 12.30 -8.63
N GLY A 303 27.70 11.41 -8.20
CA GLY A 303 29.09 11.37 -8.63
C GLY A 303 29.27 10.56 -9.92
N GLN A 304 30.38 10.81 -10.61
CA GLN A 304 30.71 10.14 -11.87
C GLN A 304 30.78 8.61 -11.72
N GLY A 305 31.32 8.11 -10.60
CA GLY A 305 31.40 6.67 -10.35
C GLY A 305 30.02 6.00 -10.30
N PHE A 306 29.06 6.64 -9.62
CA PHE A 306 27.68 6.18 -9.56
C PHE A 306 27.05 6.11 -10.95
N VAL A 307 27.11 7.21 -11.71
CA VAL A 307 26.48 7.30 -13.02
C VAL A 307 27.10 6.32 -14.01
N ASP A 308 28.43 6.25 -14.06
CA ASP A 308 29.18 5.33 -14.92
C ASP A 308 28.77 3.87 -14.69
N GLU A 309 28.60 3.48 -13.42
CA GLU A 309 28.20 2.12 -13.09
C GLU A 309 26.75 1.82 -13.51
N VAL A 310 25.79 2.73 -13.27
CA VAL A 310 24.37 2.51 -13.61
C VAL A 310 24.12 2.62 -15.12
N PHE A 311 24.50 3.72 -15.74
CA PHE A 311 24.07 4.07 -17.09
C PHE A 311 25.01 3.55 -18.19
N ARG A 312 26.26 3.19 -17.85
CA ARG A 312 27.20 2.61 -18.81
C ARG A 312 27.52 1.15 -18.51
N VAL A 313 28.05 0.83 -17.32
CA VAL A 313 28.51 -0.54 -17.00
C VAL A 313 27.35 -1.52 -16.92
N PHE A 314 26.33 -1.22 -16.10
CA PHE A 314 25.16 -2.08 -15.96
C PHE A 314 24.38 -2.19 -17.29
N GLN A 315 24.15 -1.06 -17.97
CA GLN A 315 23.50 -1.03 -19.28
C GLN A 315 24.25 -1.88 -20.34
N SER A 316 25.58 -1.83 -20.35
CA SER A 316 26.40 -2.65 -21.28
C SER A 316 26.32 -4.14 -20.97
N LYS A 317 26.22 -4.52 -19.69
CA LYS A 317 26.04 -5.91 -19.27
C LYS A 317 24.61 -6.41 -19.55
N HIS A 318 23.63 -5.52 -19.56
CA HIS A 318 22.22 -5.83 -19.74
C HIS A 318 21.59 -5.01 -20.88
N PRO A 319 22.03 -5.20 -22.13
CA PRO A 319 21.66 -4.32 -23.25
C PRO A 319 20.16 -4.33 -23.61
N ARG A 320 19.43 -5.36 -23.16
CA ARG A 320 17.97 -5.49 -23.37
C ARG A 320 17.15 -4.66 -22.39
N ILE A 321 17.74 -4.17 -21.31
CA ILE A 321 17.06 -3.38 -20.29
C ILE A 321 17.07 -1.92 -20.74
N LYS A 322 15.93 -1.25 -20.69
CA LYS A 322 15.81 0.18 -20.95
C LYS A 322 15.75 0.91 -19.62
N ILE A 323 16.82 1.63 -19.29
CA ILE A 323 16.86 2.50 -18.11
C ILE A 323 16.41 3.90 -18.51
N LYS A 324 15.41 4.43 -17.81
CA LYS A 324 14.97 5.82 -17.86
C LYS A 324 15.16 6.46 -16.49
N TYR A 325 15.24 7.78 -16.45
CA TYR A 325 15.26 8.53 -15.20
C TYR A 325 14.15 9.57 -15.15
N THR A 326 13.71 9.92 -13.95
CA THR A 326 12.72 10.99 -13.68
C THR A 326 13.14 11.82 -12.47
N ASN A 327 12.54 13.01 -12.30
CA ASN A 327 12.78 13.95 -11.20
C ASN A 327 14.26 14.29 -10.96
N ALA A 328 15.10 14.21 -12.00
CA ALA A 328 16.49 14.65 -11.94
C ALA A 328 16.56 16.17 -12.06
N ASN A 329 17.18 16.80 -11.05
CA ASN A 329 17.55 18.22 -11.11
C ASN A 329 18.68 18.44 -12.15
N ASP A 330 19.06 19.70 -12.38
CA ASP A 330 20.02 20.05 -13.42
C ASP A 330 21.42 19.46 -13.18
N ASP A 331 21.89 19.40 -11.92
CA ASP A 331 23.18 18.81 -11.57
C ASP A 331 23.21 17.29 -11.82
N VAL A 332 22.15 16.59 -11.41
CA VAL A 332 22.00 15.14 -11.63
C VAL A 332 21.90 14.85 -13.11
N ARG A 333 21.10 15.63 -13.86
CA ARG A 333 20.96 15.48 -15.31
C ARG A 333 22.28 15.68 -16.03
N PHE A 334 23.01 16.74 -15.71
CA PHE A 334 24.33 17.02 -16.27
C PHE A 334 25.28 15.82 -16.07
N MET A 335 25.31 15.25 -14.87
CA MET A 335 26.16 14.10 -14.56
C MET A 335 25.75 12.84 -15.33
N ILE A 336 24.44 12.58 -15.48
CA ILE A 336 23.90 11.47 -16.27
C ILE A 336 24.29 11.61 -17.74
N GLU A 337 23.93 12.74 -18.36
CA GLU A 337 24.11 12.99 -19.79
C GLU A 337 25.58 12.99 -20.20
N ARG A 338 26.46 13.57 -19.39
CA ARG A 338 27.90 13.56 -19.63
C ARG A 338 28.50 12.16 -19.65
N SER A 339 27.91 11.21 -18.92
CA SER A 339 28.42 9.84 -18.78
C SER A 339 27.88 8.90 -19.87
N LEU A 340 26.86 9.32 -20.62
CA LEU A 340 26.35 8.56 -21.75
C LEU A 340 27.33 8.67 -22.93
N PRO A 341 27.55 7.59 -23.70
CA PRO A 341 28.34 7.66 -24.91
C PRO A 341 27.77 8.71 -25.86
N THR A 342 28.60 9.66 -26.28
CA THR A 342 28.27 10.55 -27.39
C THR A 342 28.34 9.70 -28.67
N PHE A 343 27.21 9.55 -29.36
CA PHE A 343 27.15 8.84 -30.65
C PHE A 343 27.62 9.74 -31.79
#